data_AF-A0A081AAM1-F1
#
_entry.id   AF-A0A081AAM1-F1
#
_cell.length_a   1.000
_cell.length_b   1.000
_cell.length_c   1.000
_cell.angle_alpha   90.00
_cell.angle_beta   90.00
_cell.angle_gamma   90.00
#
_symmetry.space_group_name_H-M   'P 1'
#
loop_
_entity.id
_entity.type
_entity.pdbx_description
1 polymer ?
#
loop_
_entity_poly.entity_id
_entity_poly.type
_entity_poly.pdbx_seq_one_letter_code
_entity_poly.pdbx_strand_id
1 'polypeptide(L)'
;MKFSNKDLYSLLFTELAPKQARCNTCQKVYKSGNSCTNQVHHLLKRHPDYQELAVAAYRKSNRFGLILSDQRTSDVFRWIEWCVMNHMPVNFGERPLVRKNAKMEPISTVTLQKYIDLLYTYVSDDIALKLPEKFGVVLDGWSSGGYHFTAIMACLTHRFVLLAFCPLGDEEGLRAQSLFDLIADTLSTFKRPWESVLFMIGDNCSVNQEIGRKLETLLAKIHALMKHLSTIKCRAALRKVTPLAPAVRNATHWSILFSTVERYTKLHPALQSMDHVTISKYGIARFMLSESETAQATELLSTLFDSHEVTKALQDPTLTLIGVRRVFDWVSRQYPAMKGRLAPDSAVVNYPALETGITKTITGGRLTTREQENCKVLRPHMLRHELKRRHASFWGPSFRKRPSAYYVHVCVVDTSYV
;
A
#
# COMPACT_ATOMS: atom_id res chain seq x y z
N MET A 1 -2.63 36.15 -0.61
CA MET A 1 -3.24 36.67 -1.86
C MET A 1 -2.61 38.02 -2.15
N LYS A 2 -2.04 38.25 -3.35
CA LYS A 2 -1.48 39.57 -3.71
C LYS A 2 -2.47 40.24 -4.66
N PHE A 3 -2.95 41.43 -4.29
CA PHE A 3 -3.89 42.22 -5.09
C PHE A 3 -3.14 43.32 -5.84
N SER A 4 -3.46 43.54 -7.11
CA SER A 4 -2.96 44.69 -7.86
C SER A 4 -3.66 45.97 -7.39
N ASN A 5 -3.11 47.15 -7.73
CA ASN A 5 -3.75 48.43 -7.40
C ASN A 5 -5.18 48.55 -7.97
N LYS A 6 -5.45 47.92 -9.11
CA LYS A 6 -6.80 47.85 -9.70
C LYS A 6 -7.74 46.95 -8.90
N ASP A 7 -7.23 45.82 -8.40
CA ASP A 7 -8.02 44.91 -7.56
C ASP A 7 -8.34 45.53 -6.20
N LEU A 8 -7.39 46.24 -5.59
CA LEU A 8 -7.62 46.98 -4.35
C LEU A 8 -8.68 48.07 -4.54
N TYR A 9 -8.63 48.77 -5.67
CA TYR A 9 -9.63 49.77 -6.02
C TYR A 9 -11.03 49.15 -6.16
N SER A 10 -11.17 48.06 -6.91
CA SER A 10 -12.46 47.41 -7.13
C SER A 10 -13.05 46.76 -5.87
N LEU A 11 -12.21 46.28 -4.95
CA LEU A 11 -12.65 45.61 -3.73
C LEU A 11 -12.98 46.58 -2.59
N LEU A 12 -12.23 47.68 -2.45
CA LEU A 12 -12.30 48.55 -1.28
C LEU A 12 -12.91 49.92 -1.53
N PHE A 13 -13.29 50.23 -2.78
CA PHE A 13 -13.94 51.49 -3.12
C PHE A 13 -15.27 51.25 -3.86
N THR A 14 -16.23 52.13 -3.63
CA THR A 14 -17.48 52.22 -4.38
C THR A 14 -17.43 53.44 -5.30
N GLU A 15 -17.62 53.24 -6.60
CA GLU A 15 -17.72 54.35 -7.55
C GLU A 15 -19.08 55.04 -7.40
N LEU A 16 -19.07 56.37 -7.20
CA LEU A 16 -20.29 57.17 -7.01
C LEU A 16 -20.67 57.94 -8.27
N ALA A 17 -19.67 58.38 -9.04
CA ALA A 17 -19.81 59.10 -10.30
C ALA A 17 -18.50 58.96 -11.10
N PRO A 18 -18.48 59.28 -12.41
CA PRO A 18 -17.25 59.27 -13.20
C PRO A 18 -16.18 60.11 -12.49
N LYS A 19 -15.03 59.48 -12.22
CA LYS A 19 -13.91 60.08 -11.49
C LYS A 19 -14.20 60.41 -10.01
N GLN A 20 -15.15 59.75 -9.37
CA GLN A 20 -15.45 59.94 -7.95
C GLN A 20 -15.71 58.59 -7.27
N ALA A 21 -14.84 58.25 -6.32
CA ALA A 21 -14.87 56.98 -5.60
C ALA A 21 -14.88 57.19 -4.10
N ARG A 22 -15.62 56.35 -3.38
CA ARG A 22 -15.76 56.38 -1.92
C ARG A 22 -15.09 55.17 -1.31
N CYS A 23 -14.26 55.39 -0.28
CA CYS A 23 -13.66 54.30 0.49
C CYS A 23 -14.75 53.56 1.27
N ASN A 24 -14.80 52.23 1.15
CA ASN A 24 -15.83 51.40 1.80
C ASN A 24 -15.65 51.33 3.32
N THR A 25 -14.44 51.58 3.83
CA THR A 25 -14.12 51.53 5.26
C THR A 25 -14.39 52.86 5.96
N CYS A 26 -13.80 53.96 5.49
CA CYS A 26 -13.93 55.27 6.15
C CYS A 26 -14.95 56.21 5.51
N GLN A 27 -15.66 55.77 4.47
CA GLN A 27 -16.71 56.53 3.76
C GLN A 27 -16.25 57.84 3.12
N LYS A 28 -14.93 58.11 3.11
CA LYS A 28 -14.38 59.33 2.52
C LYS A 28 -14.36 59.25 1.00
N VAL A 29 -14.77 60.34 0.36
CA VAL A 29 -14.89 60.46 -1.09
C VAL A 29 -13.62 61.09 -1.67
N TYR A 30 -13.13 60.50 -2.76
CA TYR A 30 -11.94 60.89 -3.48
C TYR A 30 -12.28 61.13 -4.95
N LYS A 31 -11.69 62.17 -5.54
CA LYS A 31 -11.71 62.36 -7.00
C LYS A 31 -10.61 61.48 -7.61
N SER A 32 -10.95 60.58 -8.52
CA SER A 32 -9.97 59.74 -9.20
C SER A 32 -9.39 60.47 -10.41
N GLY A 33 -8.05 60.55 -10.48
CA GLY A 33 -7.37 60.77 -11.77
C GLY A 33 -7.45 59.50 -12.63
N ASN A 34 -6.80 59.50 -13.79
CA ASN A 34 -6.73 58.31 -14.65
C ASN A 34 -5.97 57.12 -14.01
N SER A 35 -5.31 57.33 -12.87
CA SER A 35 -4.61 56.30 -12.08
C SER A 35 -5.19 56.17 -10.66
N CYS A 36 -5.30 54.93 -10.19
CA CYS A 36 -5.82 54.55 -8.86
C CYS A 36 -4.79 54.71 -7.72
N THR A 37 -3.65 55.33 -7.99
CA THR A 37 -2.52 55.45 -7.06
C THR A 37 -2.86 56.27 -5.81
N ASN A 38 -3.68 57.32 -5.96
CA ASN A 38 -4.07 58.19 -4.85
C ASN A 38 -4.97 57.45 -3.83
N GLN A 39 -5.79 56.53 -4.30
CA GLN A 39 -6.68 55.70 -3.50
C GLN A 39 -5.88 54.63 -2.75
N VAL A 40 -4.91 54.00 -3.40
CA VAL A 40 -4.01 53.05 -2.74
C VAL A 40 -3.11 53.74 -1.72
N HIS A 41 -2.60 54.94 -2.02
CA HIS A 41 -1.86 55.74 -1.05
C HIS A 41 -2.72 56.13 0.17
N HIS A 42 -4.00 56.42 -0.04
CA HIS A 42 -4.95 56.61 1.05
C HIS A 42 -5.08 55.36 1.94
N LEU A 43 -5.23 54.17 1.33
CA LEU A 43 -5.28 52.91 2.08
C LEU A 43 -4.02 52.72 2.92
N LEU A 44 -2.83 52.86 2.33
CA LEU A 44 -1.56 52.74 3.06
C LEU A 44 -1.45 53.68 4.26
N LYS A 45 -1.98 54.90 4.16
CA LYS A 45 -1.86 55.92 5.20
C LYS A 45 -2.93 55.84 6.30
N ARG A 46 -4.14 55.38 5.97
CA ARG A 46 -5.31 55.43 6.88
C ARG A 46 -5.83 54.04 7.29
N HIS A 47 -5.45 53.00 6.56
CA HIS A 47 -5.89 51.62 6.73
C HIS A 47 -4.68 50.68 6.60
N PRO A 48 -3.81 50.58 7.62
CA PRO A 48 -2.64 49.69 7.57
C PRO A 48 -3.02 48.22 7.33
N ASP A 49 -4.23 47.85 7.72
CA ASP A 49 -4.90 46.56 7.58
C ASP A 49 -5.60 46.35 6.22
N TYR A 50 -5.40 47.25 5.25
CA TYR A 50 -6.12 47.20 3.96
C TYR A 50 -5.98 45.86 3.21
N GLN A 51 -4.87 45.13 3.41
CA GLN A 51 -4.66 43.81 2.80
C GLN A 51 -5.65 42.79 3.35
N GLU A 52 -5.90 42.80 4.66
CA GLU A 52 -6.87 41.92 5.31
C GLU A 52 -8.31 42.29 4.92
N LEU A 53 -8.60 43.59 4.86
CA LEU A 53 -9.89 44.09 4.38
C LEU A 53 -10.16 43.68 2.92
N ALA A 54 -9.13 43.70 2.06
CA ALA A 54 -9.25 43.26 0.67
C ALA A 54 -9.52 41.74 0.59
N VAL A 55 -8.83 40.92 1.40
CA VAL A 55 -9.09 39.48 1.49
C VAL A 55 -10.51 39.21 1.98
N ALA A 56 -10.97 39.93 3.00
CA ALA A 56 -12.32 39.80 3.55
C ALA A 56 -13.39 40.21 2.54
N ALA A 57 -13.20 41.33 1.83
CA ALA A 57 -14.10 41.79 0.76
C ALA A 57 -14.14 40.80 -0.41
N TYR A 58 -13.00 40.27 -0.83
CA TYR A 58 -12.90 39.26 -1.88
C TYR A 58 -13.66 37.98 -1.49
N ARG A 59 -13.48 37.50 -0.25
CA ARG A 59 -14.22 36.34 0.29
C ARG A 59 -15.72 36.60 0.37
N LYS A 60 -16.13 37.81 0.77
CA LYS A 60 -17.55 38.21 0.89
C LYS A 60 -18.24 38.34 -0.48
N SER A 61 -17.52 38.76 -1.52
CA SER A 61 -18.01 38.83 -2.90
C SER A 61 -18.09 37.46 -3.58
N ASN A 62 -17.42 36.43 -3.06
CA ASN A 62 -17.50 35.06 -3.55
C ASN A 62 -18.73 34.32 -2.97
N ARG A 63 -19.93 34.71 -3.39
CA ARG A 63 -21.22 34.15 -2.92
C ARG A 63 -21.35 32.63 -3.09
N PHE A 64 -20.57 32.02 -3.98
CA PHE A 64 -20.62 30.59 -4.28
C PHE A 64 -19.56 29.77 -3.53
N GLY A 65 -18.66 30.41 -2.76
CA GLY A 65 -17.60 29.70 -2.05
C GLY A 65 -16.58 29.00 -2.96
N LEU A 66 -16.54 29.34 -4.25
CA LEU A 66 -15.66 28.69 -5.23
C LEU A 66 -14.24 29.21 -5.05
N ILE A 67 -13.34 28.38 -4.52
CA ILE A 67 -11.90 28.65 -4.58
C ILE A 67 -11.45 28.38 -6.01
N LEU A 68 -11.41 29.41 -6.84
CA LEU A 68 -10.74 29.32 -8.13
C LEU A 68 -9.24 29.38 -7.88
N SER A 69 -8.56 28.23 -8.00
CA SER A 69 -7.10 28.19 -8.02
C SER A 69 -6.60 28.99 -9.21
N ASP A 70 -5.54 29.78 -9.01
CA ASP A 70 -4.90 30.45 -10.13
C ASP A 70 -4.28 29.43 -11.10
N GLN A 71 -4.01 29.87 -12.32
CA GLN A 71 -3.47 29.00 -13.37
C GLN A 71 -2.14 28.36 -12.96
N ARG A 72 -1.28 29.10 -12.23
CA ARG A 72 0.03 28.58 -11.82
C ARG A 72 -0.12 27.47 -10.78
N THR A 73 -1.00 27.63 -9.80
CA THR A 73 -1.31 26.58 -8.81
C THR A 73 -1.84 25.32 -9.49
N SER A 74 -2.73 25.51 -10.48
CA SER A 74 -3.31 24.40 -11.24
C SER A 74 -2.25 23.67 -12.07
N ASP A 75 -1.34 24.39 -12.71
CA ASP A 75 -0.23 23.82 -13.48
C ASP A 75 0.76 23.06 -12.59
N VAL A 76 1.10 23.61 -11.42
CA VAL A 76 1.97 22.93 -10.43
C VAL A 76 1.34 21.62 -9.99
N PHE A 77 0.05 21.61 -9.63
CA PHE A 77 -0.64 20.38 -9.24
C PHE A 77 -0.60 19.33 -10.35
N ARG A 78 -0.86 19.72 -11.60
CA ARG A 78 -0.81 18.82 -12.76
C ARG A 78 0.60 18.25 -13.02
N TRP A 79 1.65 19.04 -12.79
CA TRP A 79 3.02 18.54 -12.85
C TRP A 79 3.29 17.47 -11.79
N ILE A 80 2.85 17.71 -10.55
CA ILE A 80 2.97 16.74 -9.45
C ILE A 80 2.18 15.48 -9.77
N GLU A 81 0.92 15.62 -10.17
CA GLU A 81 0.05 14.50 -10.56
C GLU A 81 0.69 13.66 -11.66
N TRP A 82 1.20 14.28 -12.72
CA TRP A 82 1.87 13.55 -13.79
C TRP A 82 3.09 12.80 -13.28
N CYS A 83 3.96 13.45 -12.50
CA CYS A 83 5.17 12.82 -11.99
C CYS A 83 4.87 11.65 -11.05
N VAL A 84 3.97 11.83 -10.10
CA VAL A 84 3.63 10.82 -9.09
C VAL A 84 2.86 9.65 -9.71
N MET A 85 1.79 9.93 -10.47
CA MET A 85 0.90 8.89 -10.99
C MET A 85 1.51 8.07 -12.14
N ASN A 86 2.54 8.59 -12.81
CA ASN A 86 3.24 7.86 -13.89
C ASN A 86 4.67 7.45 -13.50
N HIS A 87 5.06 7.61 -12.22
CA HIS A 87 6.40 7.27 -11.73
C HIS A 87 7.54 7.94 -12.53
N MET A 88 7.35 9.19 -12.93
CA MET A 88 8.35 9.95 -13.66
C MET A 88 9.35 10.60 -12.70
N PRO A 89 10.64 10.71 -13.08
CA PRO A 89 11.61 11.42 -12.25
C PRO A 89 11.23 12.89 -12.10
N VAL A 90 11.60 13.51 -10.99
CA VAL A 90 11.25 14.92 -10.70
C VAL A 90 11.82 15.90 -11.74
N ASN A 91 12.89 15.51 -12.45
CA ASN A 91 13.44 16.28 -13.57
C ASN A 91 12.63 16.17 -14.88
N PHE A 92 11.52 15.44 -14.89
CA PHE A 92 10.71 15.19 -16.08
C PHE A 92 10.21 16.49 -16.72
N GLY A 93 9.73 17.44 -15.91
CA GLY A 93 9.26 18.75 -16.39
C GLY A 93 10.36 19.64 -16.99
N GLU A 94 11.63 19.29 -16.80
CA GLU A 94 12.76 20.02 -17.39
C GLU A 94 13.18 19.50 -18.76
N ARG A 95 12.71 18.31 -19.15
CA ARG A 95 13.13 17.67 -20.40
C ARG A 95 12.71 18.53 -21.61
N PRO A 96 13.60 18.79 -22.59
CA PRO A 96 13.30 19.68 -23.72
C PRO A 96 12.04 19.31 -24.51
N LEU A 97 11.85 18.03 -24.80
CA LEU A 97 10.67 17.55 -25.51
C LEU A 97 9.39 17.66 -24.68
N VAL A 98 9.49 17.51 -23.35
CA VAL A 98 8.34 17.65 -22.47
C VAL A 98 7.93 19.12 -22.42
N ARG A 99 8.88 20.05 -22.27
CA ARG A 99 8.63 21.50 -22.31
C ARG A 99 8.03 21.97 -23.64
N LYS A 100 8.48 21.39 -24.76
CA LYS A 100 7.96 21.74 -26.10
C LYS A 100 6.49 21.32 -26.29
N ASN A 101 6.08 20.21 -25.67
CA ASN A 101 4.78 19.59 -25.95
C ASN A 101 3.76 19.73 -24.80
N ALA A 102 4.20 20.08 -23.60
CA ALA A 102 3.32 20.27 -22.45
C ALA A 102 2.57 21.61 -22.54
N LYS A 103 1.28 21.59 -22.20
CA LYS A 103 0.44 22.79 -22.13
C LYS A 103 0.71 23.64 -20.88
N MET A 104 1.24 23.03 -19.82
CA MET A 104 1.48 23.69 -18.54
C MET A 104 2.75 24.54 -18.59
N GLU A 105 2.78 25.62 -17.81
CA GLU A 105 3.97 26.46 -17.68
C GLU A 105 5.19 25.65 -17.21
N PRO A 106 6.40 25.91 -17.76
CA PRO A 106 7.61 25.24 -17.33
C PRO A 106 7.85 25.34 -15.81
N ILE A 107 8.43 24.28 -15.26
CA ILE A 107 8.80 24.19 -13.85
C ILE A 107 10.22 23.63 -13.74
N SER A 108 10.98 24.11 -12.76
CA SER A 108 12.30 23.54 -12.45
C SER A 108 12.18 22.36 -11.50
N THR A 109 13.16 21.46 -11.54
CA THR A 109 13.23 20.29 -10.65
C THR A 109 13.15 20.71 -9.19
N VAL A 110 13.92 21.74 -8.80
CA VAL A 110 13.95 22.29 -7.43
C VAL A 110 12.57 22.81 -7.01
N THR A 111 11.87 23.51 -7.91
CA THR A 111 10.55 24.06 -7.61
C THR A 111 9.51 22.95 -7.49
N LEU A 112 9.55 21.96 -8.38
CA LEU A 112 8.63 20.82 -8.33
C LEU A 112 8.85 20.00 -7.05
N GLN A 113 10.10 19.70 -6.69
CA GLN A 113 10.43 19.00 -5.44
C GLN A 113 9.88 19.74 -4.23
N LYS A 114 10.11 21.05 -4.14
CA LYS A 114 9.56 21.87 -3.05
C LYS A 114 8.04 21.74 -2.91
N TYR A 115 7.29 21.74 -4.02
CA TYR A 115 5.84 21.59 -3.95
C TYR A 115 5.40 20.16 -3.64
N ILE A 116 6.15 19.14 -4.07
CA ILE A 116 5.95 17.75 -3.64
C ILE A 116 6.14 17.64 -2.12
N ASP A 117 7.20 18.24 -1.56
CA ASP A 117 7.49 18.20 -0.13
C ASP A 117 6.39 18.91 0.67
N LEU A 118 5.91 20.08 0.20
CA LEU A 118 4.79 20.78 0.83
C LEU A 118 3.48 19.97 0.77
N LEU A 119 3.21 19.32 -0.36
CA LEU A 119 2.06 18.43 -0.50
C LEU A 119 2.19 17.21 0.41
N TYR A 120 3.38 16.64 0.53
CA TYR A 120 3.67 15.53 1.42
C TYR A 120 3.39 15.90 2.88
N THR A 121 3.84 17.07 3.35
CA THR A 121 3.52 17.56 4.70
C THR A 121 2.01 17.66 4.90
N TYR A 122 1.29 18.27 3.95
CA TYR A 122 -0.16 18.40 4.04
C TYR A 122 -0.88 17.04 4.07
N VAL A 123 -0.47 16.10 3.23
CA VAL A 123 -1.01 14.73 3.20
C VAL A 123 -0.69 13.99 4.49
N SER A 124 0.50 14.18 5.04
CA SER A 124 0.90 13.57 6.32
C SER A 124 0.05 14.08 7.48
N ASP A 125 -0.21 15.38 7.54
CA ASP A 125 -1.11 15.99 8.52
C ASP A 125 -2.55 15.49 8.37
N ASP A 126 -3.05 15.39 7.13
CA ASP A 126 -4.39 14.85 6.85
C ASP A 126 -4.52 13.36 7.23
N ILE A 127 -3.48 12.56 6.97
CA ILE A 127 -3.41 11.17 7.45
C ILE A 127 -3.38 11.13 8.98
N ALA A 128 -2.56 11.96 9.64
CA ALA A 128 -2.48 12.02 11.09
C ALA A 128 -3.84 12.31 11.73
N LEU A 129 -4.62 13.23 11.14
CA LEU A 129 -5.98 13.57 11.58
C LEU A 129 -6.98 12.42 11.37
N LYS A 130 -6.83 11.63 10.31
CA LYS A 130 -7.74 10.52 9.96
C LYS A 130 -7.36 9.21 10.64
N LEU A 131 -6.12 9.08 11.13
CA LEU A 131 -5.70 7.91 11.89
C LEU A 131 -6.49 7.82 13.21
N PRO A 132 -7.10 6.67 13.52
CA PRO A 132 -7.77 6.48 14.79
C PRO A 132 -6.76 6.42 15.95
N GLU A 133 -7.27 6.52 17.18
CA GLU A 133 -6.47 6.37 18.39
C GLU A 133 -5.83 4.97 18.50
N LYS A 134 -6.49 3.94 17.95
CA LYS A 134 -6.02 2.56 17.97
C LYS A 134 -6.08 1.94 16.57
N PHE A 135 -4.99 1.33 16.12
CA PHE A 135 -4.89 0.68 14.81
C PHE A 135 -3.88 -0.49 14.84
N GLY A 136 -3.93 -1.37 13.84
CA GLY A 136 -2.90 -2.39 13.64
C GLY A 136 -1.78 -1.86 12.74
N VAL A 137 -0.56 -2.36 12.87
CA VAL A 137 0.55 -2.05 11.96
C VAL A 137 0.85 -3.28 11.09
N VAL A 138 1.02 -3.06 9.78
CA VAL A 138 1.45 -4.08 8.83
C VAL A 138 2.78 -3.67 8.24
N LEU A 139 3.74 -4.60 8.29
CA LEU A 139 5.08 -4.49 7.76
C LEU A 139 5.17 -5.37 6.52
N ASP A 140 5.65 -4.80 5.43
CA ASP A 140 5.95 -5.54 4.21
C ASP A 140 7.37 -5.26 3.77
N GLY A 141 8.19 -6.31 3.66
CA GLY A 141 9.61 -6.22 3.35
C GLY A 141 9.95 -6.90 2.03
N TRP A 142 10.72 -6.24 1.16
CA TRP A 142 11.22 -6.84 -0.08
C TRP A 142 12.59 -6.32 -0.46
N SER A 143 13.34 -7.08 -1.26
CA SER A 143 14.66 -6.63 -1.75
C SER A 143 14.63 -6.38 -3.26
N SER A 144 15.19 -5.26 -3.68
CA SER A 144 15.32 -4.89 -5.10
C SER A 144 16.60 -4.08 -5.33
N GLY A 145 17.35 -4.44 -6.37
CA GLY A 145 18.52 -3.66 -6.81
C GLY A 145 19.63 -3.50 -5.76
N GLY A 146 19.80 -4.45 -4.84
CA GLY A 146 20.81 -4.38 -3.76
C GLY A 146 20.36 -3.62 -2.52
N TYR A 147 19.11 -3.19 -2.45
CA TYR A 147 18.52 -2.56 -1.27
C TYR A 147 17.40 -3.44 -0.71
N HIS A 148 17.26 -3.47 0.61
CA HIS A 148 16.06 -3.98 1.26
C HIS A 148 15.11 -2.81 1.50
N PHE A 149 13.84 -2.96 1.16
CA PHE A 149 12.79 -1.97 1.36
C PHE A 149 11.81 -2.49 2.39
N THR A 150 11.30 -1.57 3.21
CA THR A 150 10.23 -1.85 4.16
C THR A 150 9.12 -0.81 4.00
N ALA A 151 7.90 -1.30 3.82
CA ALA A 151 6.69 -0.52 3.90
C ALA A 151 6.03 -0.72 5.27
N ILE A 152 5.61 0.39 5.88
CA ILE A 152 4.83 0.40 7.13
C ILE A 152 3.44 0.92 6.79
N MET A 153 2.41 0.16 7.11
CA MET A 153 1.03 0.50 6.84
C MET A 153 0.20 0.46 8.12
N ALA A 154 -0.69 1.43 8.32
CA ALA A 154 -1.75 1.34 9.31
C ALA A 154 -2.91 0.50 8.75
N CYS A 155 -3.27 -0.56 9.47
CA CYS A 155 -4.46 -1.36 9.26
C CYS A 155 -5.62 -0.77 10.07
N LEU A 156 -6.57 -0.21 9.34
CA LEU A 156 -7.88 0.25 9.84
C LEU A 156 -8.94 -0.82 9.53
N THR A 157 -10.14 -0.69 10.09
CA THR A 157 -11.18 -1.71 10.01
C THR A 157 -11.46 -2.24 8.60
N HIS A 158 -11.34 -1.40 7.57
CA HIS A 158 -11.58 -1.77 6.17
C HIS A 158 -10.57 -1.17 5.18
N ARG A 159 -9.45 -0.60 5.65
CA ARG A 159 -8.50 0.13 4.80
C ARG A 159 -7.08 0.00 5.33
N PHE A 160 -6.12 0.01 4.40
CA PHE A 160 -4.71 0.17 4.72
C PHE A 160 -4.27 1.57 4.31
N VAL A 161 -3.50 2.22 5.16
CA VAL A 161 -2.89 3.54 4.88
C VAL A 161 -1.38 3.37 4.95
N LEU A 162 -0.67 3.67 3.86
CA LEU A 162 0.78 3.66 3.85
C LEU A 162 1.31 4.82 4.70
N LEU A 163 2.11 4.50 5.72
CA LEU A 163 2.70 5.47 6.63
C LEU A 163 4.16 5.77 6.27
N ALA A 164 4.92 4.74 5.92
CA ALA A 164 6.31 4.89 5.53
C ALA A 164 6.69 3.88 4.44
N PHE A 165 7.65 4.28 3.61
CA PHE A 165 8.27 3.44 2.61
C PHE A 165 9.76 3.78 2.53
N CYS A 166 10.61 2.94 3.13
CA CYS A 166 12.01 3.26 3.36
C CYS A 166 12.94 2.10 2.97
N PRO A 167 14.09 2.38 2.33
CA PRO A 167 15.15 1.41 2.23
C PRO A 167 15.82 1.21 3.60
N LEU A 168 16.03 -0.04 4.01
CA LEU A 168 16.88 -0.42 5.13
C LEU A 168 18.26 -0.83 4.60
N GLY A 169 19.32 -0.27 5.19
CA GLY A 169 20.70 -0.67 4.88
C GLY A 169 20.98 -2.11 5.29
N ASP A 170 21.81 -2.81 4.52
CA ASP A 170 22.26 -4.18 4.82
C ASP A 170 23.29 -4.16 5.95
N GLU A 171 22.82 -4.10 7.19
CA GLU A 171 23.63 -4.52 8.34
C GLU A 171 22.95 -5.72 9.00
N GLU A 172 23.49 -6.91 8.71
CA GLU A 172 22.94 -8.23 9.01
C GLU A 172 22.68 -8.50 10.51
N GLY A 173 23.11 -7.60 11.41
CA GLY A 173 22.83 -7.64 12.85
C GLY A 173 21.91 -6.53 13.39
N LEU A 174 21.61 -5.49 12.61
CA LEU A 174 20.85 -4.31 13.06
C LEU A 174 19.38 -4.30 12.64
N ARG A 175 18.95 -5.23 11.77
CA ARG A 175 17.62 -5.20 11.14
C ARG A 175 16.43 -5.10 12.12
N ALA A 176 16.48 -5.76 13.28
CA ALA A 176 15.39 -5.71 14.25
C ALA A 176 15.32 -4.35 14.98
N GLN A 177 16.47 -3.81 15.40
CA GLN A 177 16.54 -2.50 16.05
C GLN A 177 16.26 -1.37 15.05
N SER A 178 16.87 -1.43 13.86
CA SER A 178 16.60 -0.45 12.80
C SER A 178 15.14 -0.45 12.35
N LEU A 179 14.48 -1.61 12.33
CA LEU A 179 13.04 -1.69 12.06
C LEU A 179 12.22 -1.11 13.21
N PHE A 180 12.60 -1.38 14.46
CA PHE A 180 11.96 -0.78 15.64
C PHE A 180 12.07 0.75 15.61
N ASP A 181 13.27 1.28 15.36
CA ASP A 181 13.53 2.71 15.25
C ASP A 181 12.73 3.32 14.09
N LEU A 182 12.71 2.66 12.93
CA LEU A 182 11.90 3.09 11.78
C LEU A 182 10.40 3.17 12.12
N ILE A 183 9.87 2.19 12.86
CA ILE A 183 8.47 2.22 13.31
C ILE A 183 8.26 3.35 14.32
N ALA A 184 9.16 3.54 15.29
CA ALA A 184 9.08 4.61 16.28
C ALA A 184 9.08 6.00 15.61
N ASP A 185 9.97 6.21 14.65
CA ASP A 185 10.08 7.46 13.88
C ASP A 185 8.83 7.70 13.02
N THR A 186 8.31 6.64 12.40
CA THR A 186 7.07 6.69 11.63
C THR A 186 5.90 7.10 12.53
N LEU A 187 5.74 6.43 13.68
CA LEU A 187 4.68 6.75 14.65
C LEU A 187 4.81 8.19 15.19
N SER A 188 6.04 8.64 15.47
CA SER A 188 6.33 10.00 15.91
C SER A 188 5.93 11.05 14.86
N THR A 189 6.18 10.77 13.57
CA THR A 189 5.78 11.64 12.45
C THR A 189 4.26 11.88 12.45
N PHE A 190 3.47 10.85 12.74
CA PHE A 190 2.01 10.95 12.82
C PHE A 190 1.49 11.29 14.23
N LYS A 191 2.36 11.65 15.17
CA LYS A 191 2.03 11.98 16.57
C LYS A 191 1.24 10.86 17.26
N ARG A 192 1.59 9.61 16.98
CA ARG A 192 0.98 8.43 17.60
C ARG A 192 1.98 7.78 18.56
N PRO A 193 1.60 7.55 19.83
CA PRO A 193 2.45 6.80 20.73
C PRO A 193 2.31 5.29 20.46
N TRP A 194 3.25 4.49 20.94
CA TRP A 194 3.30 3.03 20.70
C TRP A 194 2.04 2.30 21.18
N GLU A 195 1.38 2.81 22.21
CA GLU A 195 0.13 2.30 22.76
C GLU A 195 -1.03 2.37 21.74
N SER A 196 -0.88 3.17 20.68
CA SER A 196 -1.84 3.23 19.56
C SER A 196 -1.83 1.94 18.72
N VAL A 197 -0.73 1.19 18.76
CA VAL A 197 -0.55 -0.04 17.98
C VAL A 197 -1.17 -1.21 18.73
N LEU A 198 -2.28 -1.74 18.23
CA LEU A 198 -2.99 -2.88 18.83
C LEU A 198 -2.32 -4.22 18.54
N PHE A 199 -1.79 -4.37 17.33
CA PHE A 199 -1.13 -5.58 16.87
C PHE A 199 -0.20 -5.23 15.71
N MET A 200 0.78 -6.10 15.46
CA MET A 200 1.68 -5.99 14.32
C MET A 200 1.59 -7.25 13.46
N ILE A 201 1.58 -7.08 12.15
CA ILE A 201 1.64 -8.15 11.17
C ILE A 201 2.89 -7.92 10.32
N GLY A 202 3.73 -8.93 10.18
CA GLY A 202 4.90 -8.89 9.31
C GLY A 202 5.13 -10.25 8.68
N ASP A 203 5.95 -10.30 7.64
CA ASP A 203 6.30 -11.55 6.99
C ASP A 203 7.19 -12.40 7.90
N ASN A 204 6.78 -13.65 8.15
CA ASN A 204 7.66 -14.59 8.82
C ASN A 204 8.60 -15.25 7.79
N CYS A 205 9.64 -14.50 7.40
CA CYS A 205 10.63 -14.90 6.40
C CYS A 205 11.26 -16.28 6.69
N SER A 206 11.35 -16.72 7.95
CA SER A 206 11.91 -18.02 8.34
C SER A 206 11.15 -19.24 7.77
N VAL A 207 9.83 -19.13 7.58
CA VAL A 207 9.01 -20.22 7.01
C VAL A 207 9.24 -20.32 5.50
N ASN A 208 9.35 -19.18 4.82
CA ASN A 208 9.67 -19.12 3.39
C ASN A 208 11.09 -19.60 3.10
N GLN A 209 12.05 -19.26 3.98
CA GLN A 209 13.44 -19.72 3.89
C GLN A 209 13.56 -21.23 4.08
N GLU A 210 12.86 -21.84 5.04
CA GLU A 210 12.94 -23.29 5.28
C GLU A 210 12.33 -24.11 4.14
N ILE A 211 11.23 -23.65 3.54
CA ILE A 211 10.65 -24.25 2.32
C ILE A 211 11.60 -24.07 1.13
N GLY A 212 12.20 -22.87 0.99
CA GLY A 212 13.20 -22.58 -0.04
C GLY A 212 14.43 -23.50 0.07
N ARG A 213 14.92 -23.75 1.27
CA ARG A 213 16.09 -24.61 1.55
C ARG A 213 15.83 -26.07 1.20
N LYS A 214 14.62 -26.59 1.45
CA LYS A 214 14.24 -27.97 1.11
C LYS A 214 14.06 -28.20 -0.39
N LEU A 215 13.84 -27.15 -1.17
CA LEU A 215 13.51 -27.22 -2.61
C LEU A 215 14.55 -26.54 -3.51
N GLU A 216 15.67 -26.12 -2.92
CA GLU A 216 16.67 -25.25 -3.55
C GLU A 216 17.26 -25.84 -4.84
N THR A 217 17.51 -27.16 -4.85
CA THR A 217 18.13 -27.86 -5.98
C THR A 217 17.23 -27.91 -7.20
N LEU A 218 15.97 -28.29 -7.04
CA LEU A 218 14.98 -28.35 -8.13
C LEU A 218 14.66 -26.94 -8.65
N LEU A 219 14.47 -25.98 -7.75
CA LEU A 219 14.20 -24.59 -8.09
C LEU A 219 15.39 -23.93 -8.80
N ALA A 220 16.63 -24.25 -8.43
CA ALA A 220 17.82 -23.78 -9.11
C ALA A 220 17.90 -24.28 -10.56
N LYS A 221 17.55 -25.55 -10.81
CA LYS A 221 17.50 -26.12 -12.17
C LYS A 221 16.43 -25.47 -13.03
N ILE A 222 15.22 -25.30 -12.50
CA ILE A 222 14.13 -24.58 -13.19
C ILE A 222 14.56 -23.14 -13.50
N HIS A 223 15.19 -22.46 -12.55
CA HIS A 223 15.68 -21.09 -12.75
C HIS A 223 16.76 -21.01 -13.84
N ALA A 224 17.72 -21.93 -13.85
CA ALA A 224 18.77 -21.99 -14.87
C ALA A 224 18.19 -22.19 -16.27
N LEU A 225 17.21 -23.09 -16.42
CA LEU A 225 16.47 -23.30 -17.66
C LEU A 225 15.74 -22.03 -18.10
N MET A 226 14.99 -21.38 -17.20
CA MET A 226 14.27 -20.15 -17.51
C MET A 226 15.20 -19.02 -17.96
N LYS A 227 16.33 -18.86 -17.27
CA LYS A 227 17.36 -17.88 -17.62
C LYS A 227 17.92 -18.16 -19.01
N HIS A 228 18.21 -19.41 -19.34
CA HIS A 228 18.70 -19.78 -20.67
C HIS A 228 17.66 -19.53 -21.77
N LEU A 229 16.40 -19.93 -21.55
CA LEU A 229 15.29 -19.68 -22.47
C LEU A 229 15.01 -18.19 -22.66
N SER A 230 15.31 -17.36 -21.66
CA SER A 230 15.09 -15.92 -21.72
C SER A 230 16.04 -15.18 -22.67
N THR A 231 17.13 -15.81 -23.10
CA THR A 231 18.10 -15.24 -24.07
C THR A 231 17.43 -14.97 -25.42
N ILE A 232 17.93 -13.98 -26.16
CA ILE A 232 17.32 -13.52 -27.42
C ILE A 232 17.12 -14.68 -28.41
N LYS A 233 18.15 -15.51 -28.59
CA LYS A 233 18.14 -16.64 -29.53
C LYS A 233 17.16 -17.74 -29.10
N CYS A 234 17.20 -18.16 -27.84
CA CYS A 234 16.30 -19.19 -27.33
C CYS A 234 14.85 -18.71 -27.29
N ARG A 235 14.61 -17.44 -26.94
CA ARG A 235 13.28 -16.84 -26.95
C ARG A 235 12.69 -16.78 -28.36
N ALA A 236 13.51 -16.45 -29.37
CA ALA A 236 13.09 -16.46 -30.76
C ALA A 236 12.73 -17.89 -31.24
N ALA A 237 13.47 -18.90 -30.82
CA ALA A 237 13.15 -20.30 -31.10
C ALA A 237 11.86 -20.74 -30.38
N LEU A 238 11.73 -20.42 -29.09
CA LEU A 238 10.58 -20.77 -28.26
C LEU A 238 9.26 -20.17 -28.80
N ARG A 239 9.29 -18.92 -29.30
CA ARG A 239 8.13 -18.27 -29.92
C ARG A 239 7.54 -19.01 -31.11
N LYS A 240 8.31 -19.90 -31.75
CA LYS A 240 7.83 -20.72 -32.87
C LYS A 240 6.92 -21.86 -32.43
N VAL A 241 7.08 -22.33 -31.18
CA VAL A 241 6.34 -23.48 -30.63
C VAL A 241 5.37 -23.09 -29.52
N THR A 242 5.50 -21.90 -28.94
CA THR A 242 4.56 -21.40 -27.93
C THR A 242 4.56 -19.87 -27.86
N PRO A 243 3.40 -19.23 -27.62
CA PRO A 243 3.35 -17.80 -27.34
C PRO A 243 3.85 -17.43 -25.93
N LEU A 244 4.09 -18.42 -25.06
CA LEU A 244 4.48 -18.19 -23.67
C LEU A 244 5.94 -17.75 -23.56
N ALA A 245 6.19 -16.71 -22.74
CA ALA A 245 7.54 -16.23 -22.43
C ALA A 245 8.09 -16.88 -21.15
N PRO A 246 9.41 -17.12 -21.06
CA PRO A 246 10.05 -17.58 -19.82
C PRO A 246 9.90 -16.56 -18.68
N ALA A 247 9.75 -17.06 -17.45
CA ALA A 247 9.70 -16.23 -16.24
C ALA A 247 11.04 -16.37 -15.50
N VAL A 248 11.80 -15.28 -15.39
CA VAL A 248 13.11 -15.24 -14.72
C VAL A 248 12.96 -14.62 -13.32
N ARG A 249 13.62 -15.22 -12.33
CA ARG A 249 13.59 -14.79 -10.93
C ARG A 249 14.54 -13.61 -10.69
N ASN A 250 14.04 -12.53 -10.07
CA ASN A 250 14.85 -11.40 -9.60
C ASN A 250 14.82 -11.23 -8.07
N ALA A 251 13.94 -11.94 -7.34
CA ALA A 251 13.79 -11.80 -5.88
C ALA A 251 13.24 -13.09 -5.22
N THR A 252 13.34 -13.16 -3.89
CA THR A 252 13.01 -14.30 -3.01
C THR A 252 11.60 -14.17 -2.40
N HIS A 253 10.54 -14.15 -3.21
CA HIS A 253 9.15 -14.11 -2.71
C HIS A 253 8.33 -15.32 -3.17
N TRP A 254 7.41 -15.77 -2.32
CA TRP A 254 6.52 -16.93 -2.51
C TRP A 254 5.75 -16.93 -3.85
N SER A 255 5.24 -15.77 -4.26
CA SER A 255 4.51 -15.58 -5.52
C SER A 255 5.39 -15.78 -6.77
N ILE A 256 6.69 -15.52 -6.65
CA ILE A 256 7.66 -15.69 -7.74
C ILE A 256 8.08 -17.17 -7.86
N LEU A 257 8.19 -17.89 -6.74
CA LEU A 257 8.40 -19.34 -6.75
C LEU A 257 7.25 -20.06 -7.46
N PHE A 258 6.01 -19.76 -7.04
CA PHE A 258 4.81 -20.30 -7.67
C PHE A 258 4.77 -20.01 -9.17
N SER A 259 4.94 -18.74 -9.57
CA SER A 259 4.84 -18.36 -10.99
C SER A 259 5.96 -18.92 -11.86
N THR A 260 7.17 -19.14 -11.32
CA THR A 260 8.29 -19.75 -12.06
C THR A 260 8.04 -21.23 -12.32
N VAL A 261 7.60 -21.98 -11.30
CA VAL A 261 7.25 -23.41 -11.43
C VAL A 261 6.01 -23.60 -12.30
N GLU A 262 4.99 -22.76 -12.14
CA GLU A 262 3.81 -22.73 -13.01
C GLU A 262 4.18 -22.43 -14.46
N ARG A 263 5.10 -21.50 -14.69
CA ARG A 263 5.56 -21.20 -16.05
C ARG A 263 6.32 -22.36 -16.66
N TYR A 264 7.16 -23.03 -15.87
CA TYR A 264 7.92 -24.19 -16.34
C TYR A 264 6.99 -25.33 -16.77
N THR A 265 6.04 -25.72 -15.93
CA THR A 265 5.08 -26.79 -16.24
C THR A 265 4.26 -26.48 -17.49
N LYS A 266 3.87 -25.22 -17.73
CA LYS A 266 3.19 -24.80 -18.97
C LYS A 266 4.10 -24.80 -20.20
N LEU A 267 5.40 -24.52 -20.03
CA LEU A 267 6.37 -24.55 -21.13
C LEU A 267 6.84 -25.97 -21.47
N HIS A 268 6.79 -26.90 -20.52
CA HIS A 268 7.34 -28.24 -20.66
C HIS A 268 6.81 -29.01 -21.90
N PRO A 269 5.49 -29.05 -22.19
CA PRO A 269 5.00 -29.71 -23.41
C PRO A 269 5.54 -29.08 -24.70
N ALA A 270 5.66 -27.75 -24.72
CA ALA A 270 6.23 -27.04 -25.87
C ALA A 270 7.72 -27.37 -26.05
N LEU A 271 8.48 -27.46 -24.95
CA LEU A 271 9.89 -27.87 -24.98
C LEU A 271 10.05 -29.31 -25.47
N GLN A 272 9.15 -30.23 -25.12
CA GLN A 272 9.14 -31.60 -25.63
C GLN A 272 8.82 -31.69 -27.13
N SER A 273 7.98 -30.77 -27.64
CA SER A 273 7.62 -30.72 -29.06
C SER A 273 8.70 -30.11 -29.96
N MET A 274 9.75 -29.50 -29.40
CA MET A 274 10.84 -28.91 -30.17
C MET A 274 11.71 -30.01 -30.82
N ASP A 275 12.08 -29.79 -32.07
CA ASP A 275 12.95 -30.72 -32.78
C ASP A 275 14.36 -30.77 -32.15
N HIS A 276 14.97 -31.96 -32.18
CA HIS A 276 16.29 -32.20 -31.58
C HIS A 276 17.39 -31.29 -32.16
N VAL A 277 17.26 -30.87 -33.43
CA VAL A 277 18.22 -29.97 -34.07
C VAL A 277 18.17 -28.59 -33.41
N THR A 278 16.98 -28.05 -33.19
CA THR A 278 16.77 -26.79 -32.46
C THR A 278 17.25 -26.89 -31.02
N ILE A 279 16.91 -27.97 -30.29
CA ILE A 279 17.35 -28.18 -28.90
C ILE A 279 18.88 -28.18 -28.79
N SER A 280 19.57 -28.90 -29.70
CA SER A 280 21.02 -28.98 -29.73
C SER A 280 21.67 -27.66 -30.16
N LYS A 281 21.18 -27.03 -31.24
CA LYS A 281 21.67 -25.76 -31.78
C LYS A 281 21.69 -24.63 -30.76
N TYR A 282 20.67 -24.57 -29.90
CA TYR A 282 20.56 -23.55 -28.86
C TYR A 282 21.03 -24.03 -27.48
N GLY A 283 21.58 -25.25 -27.39
CA GLY A 283 22.15 -25.81 -26.17
C GLY A 283 21.13 -25.97 -25.03
N ILE A 284 19.85 -26.17 -25.35
CA ILE A 284 18.76 -26.26 -24.37
C ILE A 284 18.84 -27.59 -23.58
N ALA A 285 19.30 -28.67 -24.22
CA ALA A 285 19.40 -30.01 -23.63
C ALA A 285 20.08 -30.03 -22.25
N ARG A 286 21.15 -29.26 -22.06
CA ARG A 286 21.93 -29.22 -20.81
C ARG A 286 21.14 -28.67 -19.60
N PHE A 287 20.05 -27.95 -19.87
CA PHE A 287 19.22 -27.32 -18.86
C PHE A 287 17.86 -28.02 -18.71
N MET A 288 17.57 -29.06 -19.51
CA MET A 288 16.33 -29.80 -19.38
C MET A 288 16.35 -30.61 -18.08
N LEU A 289 15.23 -30.53 -17.36
CA LEU A 289 14.97 -31.40 -16.22
C LEU A 289 14.72 -32.83 -16.73
N SER A 290 15.14 -33.82 -15.95
CA SER A 290 14.78 -35.22 -16.18
C SER A 290 13.28 -35.45 -15.94
N GLU A 291 12.74 -36.56 -16.45
CA GLU A 291 11.31 -36.90 -16.25
C GLU A 291 10.93 -36.98 -14.77
N SER A 292 11.81 -37.52 -13.92
CA SER A 292 11.62 -37.56 -12.46
C SER A 292 11.54 -36.15 -11.85
N GLU A 293 12.40 -35.24 -12.28
CA GLU A 293 12.41 -33.85 -11.81
C GLU A 293 11.20 -33.06 -12.34
N THR A 294 10.74 -33.35 -13.55
CA THR A 294 9.49 -32.79 -14.10
C THR A 294 8.28 -33.27 -13.30
N ALA A 295 8.23 -34.55 -12.94
CA ALA A 295 7.17 -35.09 -12.07
C ALA A 295 7.19 -34.40 -10.70
N GLN A 296 8.37 -34.28 -10.08
CA GLN A 296 8.55 -33.54 -8.83
C GLN A 296 8.14 -32.07 -8.94
N ALA A 297 8.45 -31.39 -10.05
CA ALA A 297 8.05 -30.00 -10.27
C ALA A 297 6.52 -29.85 -10.42
N THR A 298 5.85 -30.85 -10.98
CA THR A 298 4.38 -30.88 -11.14
C THR A 298 3.68 -31.13 -9.81
N GLU A 299 4.18 -32.09 -9.02
CA GLU A 299 3.70 -32.34 -7.65
C GLU A 299 3.94 -31.13 -6.75
N LEU A 300 5.13 -30.51 -6.87
CA LEU A 300 5.45 -29.28 -6.18
C LEU A 300 4.47 -28.16 -6.57
N LEU A 301 4.17 -27.98 -7.86
CA LEU A 301 3.20 -26.97 -8.29
C LEU A 301 1.83 -27.18 -7.65
N SER A 302 1.35 -28.42 -7.56
CA SER A 302 0.08 -28.74 -6.89
C SER A 302 0.11 -28.30 -5.43
N THR A 303 1.19 -28.64 -4.71
CA THR A 303 1.37 -28.26 -3.29
C THR A 303 1.48 -26.74 -3.11
N LEU A 304 2.21 -26.07 -4.00
CA LEU A 304 2.34 -24.61 -4.00
C LEU A 304 1.00 -23.93 -4.32
N PHE A 305 0.16 -24.54 -5.16
CA PHE A 305 -1.15 -24.01 -5.52
C PHE A 305 -2.09 -23.95 -4.31
N ASP A 306 -2.15 -25.03 -3.52
CA ASP A 306 -2.96 -25.08 -2.30
C ASP A 306 -2.56 -23.97 -1.31
N SER A 307 -1.25 -23.80 -1.13
CA SER A 307 -0.68 -22.75 -0.27
C SER A 307 -0.90 -21.34 -0.85
N HIS A 308 -0.86 -21.16 -2.17
CA HIS A 308 -1.18 -19.90 -2.85
C HIS A 308 -2.65 -19.50 -2.68
N GLU A 309 -3.57 -20.46 -2.81
CA GLU A 309 -5.00 -20.22 -2.60
C GLU A 309 -5.33 -19.88 -1.14
N VAL A 310 -4.64 -20.50 -0.20
CA VAL A 310 -4.72 -20.15 1.23
C VAL A 310 -4.23 -18.72 1.46
N THR A 311 -3.05 -18.36 0.97
CA THR A 311 -2.48 -17.02 1.17
C THR A 311 -3.39 -15.93 0.59
N LYS A 312 -3.97 -16.14 -0.59
CA LYS A 312 -4.98 -15.22 -1.16
C LYS A 312 -6.22 -15.09 -0.28
N ALA A 313 -6.72 -16.20 0.26
CA ALA A 313 -7.89 -16.18 1.14
C ALA A 313 -7.60 -15.43 2.44
N LEU A 314 -6.39 -15.57 2.99
CA LEU A 314 -5.94 -14.84 4.18
C LEU A 314 -5.81 -13.33 3.94
N GLN A 315 -5.65 -12.90 2.69
CA GLN A 315 -5.61 -11.49 2.29
C GLN A 315 -7.01 -10.89 2.07
N ASP A 316 -8.09 -11.68 2.16
CA ASP A 316 -9.45 -11.17 2.01
C ASP A 316 -9.80 -10.27 3.22
N PRO A 317 -10.11 -8.97 3.02
CA PRO A 317 -10.39 -8.03 4.10
C PRO A 317 -11.68 -8.38 4.87
N THR A 318 -12.49 -9.31 4.36
CA THR A 318 -13.71 -9.80 5.01
C THR A 318 -13.49 -11.08 5.84
N LEU A 319 -12.28 -11.67 5.79
CA LEU A 319 -11.96 -12.87 6.56
C LEU A 319 -11.80 -12.53 8.05
N THR A 320 -12.61 -13.18 8.89
CA THR A 320 -12.52 -13.05 10.36
C THR A 320 -11.37 -13.87 10.92
N LEU A 321 -10.88 -13.53 12.12
CA LEU A 321 -9.86 -14.32 12.84
C LEU A 321 -10.30 -15.76 13.12
N ILE A 322 -11.60 -15.98 13.35
CA ILE A 322 -12.19 -17.33 13.43
C ILE A 322 -12.02 -18.07 12.09
N GLY A 323 -12.27 -17.39 10.99
CA GLY A 323 -12.05 -17.90 9.65
C GLY A 323 -10.57 -18.22 9.39
N VAL A 324 -9.65 -17.33 9.77
CA VAL A 324 -8.20 -17.56 9.70
C VAL A 324 -7.83 -18.84 10.45
N ARG A 325 -8.29 -19.00 11.69
CA ARG A 325 -8.02 -20.19 12.51
C ARG A 325 -8.54 -21.47 11.85
N ARG A 326 -9.76 -21.45 11.28
CA ARG A 326 -10.31 -22.59 10.52
C ARG A 326 -9.47 -22.96 9.30
N VAL A 327 -8.95 -21.96 8.59
CA VAL A 327 -8.05 -22.17 7.44
C VAL A 327 -6.73 -22.78 7.91
N PHE A 328 -6.12 -22.26 8.97
CA PHE A 328 -4.88 -22.83 9.53
C PHE A 328 -5.06 -24.25 10.08
N ASP A 329 -6.19 -24.56 10.73
CA ASP A 329 -6.52 -25.91 11.19
C ASP A 329 -6.69 -26.86 10.01
N TRP A 330 -7.31 -26.40 8.93
CA TRP A 330 -7.43 -27.16 7.69
C TRP A 330 -6.06 -27.46 7.07
N VAL A 331 -5.21 -26.45 6.91
CA VAL A 331 -3.84 -26.61 6.39
C VAL A 331 -3.04 -27.57 7.29
N SER A 332 -3.16 -27.45 8.61
CA SER A 332 -2.45 -28.33 9.55
C SER A 332 -2.90 -29.79 9.45
N ARG A 333 -4.15 -30.06 9.03
CA ARG A 333 -4.64 -31.43 8.77
C ARG A 333 -4.11 -31.99 7.46
N GLN A 334 -4.07 -31.17 6.40
CA GLN A 334 -3.57 -31.60 5.08
C GLN A 334 -2.04 -31.72 5.07
N TYR A 335 -1.34 -30.85 5.81
CA TYR A 335 0.11 -30.82 5.92
C TYR A 335 0.53 -30.86 7.40
N PRO A 336 0.58 -32.05 8.03
CA PRO A 336 0.95 -32.21 9.44
C PRO A 336 2.30 -31.57 9.81
N ALA A 337 3.25 -31.51 8.86
CA ALA A 337 4.53 -30.85 9.04
C ALA A 337 4.43 -29.34 9.37
N MET A 338 3.34 -28.68 8.96
CA MET A 338 3.11 -27.26 9.25
C MET A 338 2.50 -27.02 10.65
N LYS A 339 2.05 -28.07 11.34
CA LYS A 339 1.42 -27.96 12.66
C LYS A 339 2.31 -27.25 13.67
N GLY A 340 3.61 -27.52 13.66
CA GLY A 340 4.58 -26.87 14.56
C GLY A 340 4.69 -25.35 14.39
N ARG A 341 4.15 -24.77 13.30
CA ARG A 341 4.09 -23.32 13.06
C ARG A 341 2.67 -22.77 13.14
N LEU A 342 1.69 -23.51 12.66
CA LEU A 342 0.31 -23.05 12.50
C LEU A 342 -0.62 -23.40 13.66
N ALA A 343 -0.28 -24.37 14.52
CA ALA A 343 -1.14 -24.77 15.62
C ALA A 343 -1.36 -23.62 16.63
N PRO A 344 -2.52 -23.58 17.32
CA PRO A 344 -2.81 -22.51 18.26
C PRO A 344 -1.87 -22.48 19.49
N ASP A 345 -1.19 -23.59 19.76
CA ASP A 345 -0.20 -23.79 20.81
C ASP A 345 1.25 -23.76 20.29
N SER A 346 1.44 -23.37 19.02
CA SER A 346 2.77 -23.21 18.41
C SER A 346 3.60 -22.19 19.19
N ALA A 347 4.90 -22.45 19.34
CA ALA A 347 5.84 -21.54 20.00
C ALA A 347 5.95 -20.17 19.31
N VAL A 348 5.48 -20.05 18.06
CA VAL A 348 5.46 -18.79 17.30
C VAL A 348 4.26 -17.91 17.68
N VAL A 349 3.28 -18.43 18.44
CA VAL A 349 2.09 -17.67 18.85
C VAL A 349 2.45 -16.70 19.97
N ASN A 350 2.48 -15.41 19.64
CA ASN A 350 2.83 -14.34 20.60
C ASN A 350 1.71 -14.00 21.59
N TYR A 351 0.45 -14.34 21.28
CA TYR A 351 -0.70 -14.07 22.15
C TYR A 351 -1.52 -15.36 22.43
N PRO A 352 -0.98 -16.30 23.24
CA PRO A 352 -1.61 -17.61 23.43
C PRO A 352 -3.03 -17.57 23.98
N ALA A 353 -3.34 -16.60 24.87
CA ALA A 353 -4.67 -16.46 25.45
C ALA A 353 -5.72 -16.03 24.42
N LEU A 354 -5.36 -15.14 23.49
CA LEU A 354 -6.23 -14.73 22.39
C LEU A 354 -6.51 -15.93 21.46
N GLU A 355 -5.45 -16.64 21.07
CA GLU A 355 -5.52 -17.78 20.17
C GLU A 355 -6.33 -18.94 20.77
N THR A 356 -6.15 -19.18 22.07
CA THR A 356 -6.94 -20.13 22.85
C THR A 356 -8.40 -19.70 22.90
N GLY A 357 -8.68 -18.41 23.10
CA GLY A 357 -10.03 -17.87 23.09
C GLY A 357 -10.74 -18.04 21.74
N ILE A 358 -10.04 -17.79 20.62
CA ILE A 358 -10.56 -18.05 19.27
C ILE A 358 -10.85 -19.54 19.08
N THR A 359 -9.92 -20.41 19.48
CA THR A 359 -10.06 -21.87 19.36
C THR A 359 -11.25 -22.38 20.17
N LYS A 360 -11.41 -21.92 21.43
CA LYS A 360 -12.56 -22.25 22.28
C LYS A 360 -13.87 -21.75 21.69
N THR A 361 -13.87 -20.56 21.10
CA THR A 361 -15.06 -20.03 20.41
C THR A 361 -15.48 -20.92 19.23
N ILE A 362 -14.52 -21.49 18.50
CA ILE A 362 -14.78 -22.43 17.40
C ILE A 362 -15.32 -23.76 17.92
N THR A 363 -14.76 -24.27 19.01
CA THR A 363 -15.12 -25.59 19.57
C THR A 363 -16.31 -25.56 20.53
N GLY A 364 -16.84 -24.38 20.86
CA GLY A 364 -17.92 -24.19 21.83
C GLY A 364 -17.47 -24.26 23.30
N GLY A 365 -16.17 -24.09 23.56
CA GLY A 365 -15.59 -24.09 24.89
C GLY A 365 -15.85 -22.81 25.69
N ARG A 366 -15.90 -22.94 27.02
CA ARG A 366 -16.04 -21.79 27.94
C ARG A 366 -14.74 -21.00 28.04
N LEU A 367 -14.83 -19.69 27.83
CA LEU A 367 -13.71 -18.77 27.94
C LEU A 367 -13.41 -18.42 29.41
N THR A 368 -12.14 -18.37 29.78
CA THR A 368 -11.68 -17.81 31.06
C THR A 368 -11.72 -16.28 31.04
N THR A 369 -11.69 -15.63 32.20
CA THR A 369 -11.67 -14.15 32.29
C THR A 369 -10.54 -13.53 31.45
N ARG A 370 -9.34 -14.12 31.52
CA ARG A 370 -8.17 -13.70 30.74
C ARG A 370 -8.37 -13.86 29.23
N GLU A 371 -8.96 -14.97 28.79
CA GLU A 371 -9.27 -15.18 27.36
C GLU A 371 -10.35 -14.21 26.88
N GLN A 372 -11.37 -13.97 27.71
CA GLN A 372 -12.42 -13.00 27.43
C GLN A 372 -11.85 -11.60 27.26
N GLU A 373 -10.96 -11.16 28.14
CA GLU A 373 -10.29 -9.85 28.04
C GLU A 373 -9.46 -9.71 26.77
N ASN A 374 -8.66 -10.70 26.42
CA ASN A 374 -7.84 -10.65 25.21
C ASN A 374 -8.68 -10.68 23.93
N CYS A 375 -9.83 -11.37 23.94
CA CYS A 375 -10.77 -11.34 22.81
C CYS A 375 -11.58 -10.02 22.73
N LYS A 376 -11.66 -9.19 23.78
CA LYS A 376 -12.39 -7.91 23.78
C LYS A 376 -11.78 -6.89 22.82
N VAL A 377 -10.45 -6.85 22.71
CA VAL A 377 -9.68 -5.88 21.88
C VAL A 377 -10.05 -5.96 20.39
N LEU A 378 -10.60 -7.10 19.94
CA LEU A 378 -10.86 -7.40 18.53
C LEU A 378 -12.34 -7.58 18.20
N ARG A 379 -13.25 -7.22 19.12
CA ARG A 379 -14.72 -7.37 18.98
C ARG A 379 -15.33 -6.85 17.67
N PRO A 380 -14.91 -5.69 17.10
CA PRO A 380 -15.45 -5.23 15.83
C PRO A 380 -15.19 -6.19 14.65
N HIS A 381 -14.15 -7.02 14.74
CA HIS A 381 -13.69 -7.93 13.68
C HIS A 381 -14.23 -9.37 13.82
N MET A 382 -14.93 -9.68 14.92
CA MET A 382 -15.49 -11.02 15.18
C MET A 382 -16.93 -11.20 14.68
N LEU A 383 -17.61 -10.12 14.31
CA LEU A 383 -19.03 -10.15 13.96
C LEU A 383 -19.26 -10.04 12.43
N ARG A 384 -19.66 -11.19 11.88
CA ARG A 384 -20.37 -11.44 10.61
C ARG A 384 -19.66 -11.07 9.29
N HIS A 385 -19.14 -12.10 8.61
CA HIS A 385 -19.69 -12.53 7.32
C HIS A 385 -19.18 -13.94 6.98
N GLU A 386 -20.04 -14.78 6.38
CA GLU A 386 -19.59 -16.00 5.71
C GLU A 386 -18.88 -15.57 4.42
N LEU A 387 -17.64 -16.04 4.21
CA LEU A 387 -16.96 -15.94 2.91
C LEU A 387 -17.94 -16.42 1.83
N LYS A 388 -18.24 -15.56 0.85
CA LYS A 388 -19.06 -15.95 -0.30
C LYS A 388 -18.45 -17.22 -0.87
N ARG A 389 -19.20 -18.34 -0.79
CA ARG A 389 -18.80 -19.66 -1.28
C ARG A 389 -18.30 -19.54 -2.71
N ARG A 390 -16.98 -19.51 -2.89
CA ARG A 390 -16.39 -19.87 -4.18
C ARG A 390 -16.42 -21.40 -4.20
N HIS A 391 -17.43 -21.95 -4.87
CA HIS A 391 -17.53 -23.38 -5.10
C HIS A 391 -16.20 -23.88 -5.72
N ALA A 392 -15.58 -24.89 -5.08
CA ALA A 392 -14.34 -25.57 -5.46
C ALA A 392 -12.96 -25.03 -5.00
N SER A 393 -12.84 -24.25 -3.91
CA SER A 393 -11.51 -23.92 -3.34
C SER A 393 -10.95 -24.99 -2.38
N PHE A 394 -9.62 -25.15 -2.34
CA PHE A 394 -8.90 -26.10 -1.45
C PHE A 394 -9.32 -25.98 0.02
N TRP A 395 -9.49 -24.75 0.51
CA TRP A 395 -9.88 -24.48 1.89
C TRP A 395 -11.40 -24.39 2.10
N GLY A 396 -12.21 -24.44 1.04
CA GLY A 396 -13.68 -24.36 1.10
C GLY A 396 -14.34 -25.34 2.08
N PRO A 397 -13.85 -26.58 2.25
CA PRO A 397 -14.34 -27.50 3.27
C PRO A 397 -14.22 -26.99 4.72
N SER A 398 -13.26 -26.09 5.02
CA SER A 398 -13.07 -25.53 6.37
C SER A 398 -14.25 -24.67 6.86
N PHE A 399 -15.13 -24.24 5.94
CA PHE A 399 -16.33 -23.47 6.22
C PHE A 399 -17.64 -24.27 6.07
N ARG A 400 -17.59 -25.58 5.78
CA ARG A 400 -18.78 -26.43 5.76
C ARG A 400 -19.24 -26.67 7.21
N LYS A 401 -20.44 -26.19 7.57
CA LYS A 401 -21.05 -26.36 8.90
C LYS A 401 -21.03 -27.84 9.34
N ARG A 402 -20.59 -28.12 10.57
CA ARG A 402 -21.18 -29.21 11.37
C ARG A 402 -22.48 -28.67 12.00
N PRO A 403 -23.61 -29.37 11.92
CA PRO A 403 -24.86 -28.93 12.52
C PRO A 403 -24.86 -29.23 14.03
N SER A 404 -24.57 -28.21 14.85
CA SER A 404 -24.85 -28.15 16.30
C SER A 404 -24.33 -26.80 16.82
N ALA A 405 -25.01 -25.93 17.55
CA ALA A 405 -26.38 -25.82 18.05
C ALA A 405 -26.67 -24.31 18.29
N TYR A 406 -27.95 -24.03 18.50
CA TYR A 406 -28.69 -22.79 18.80
C TYR A 406 -28.10 -21.76 19.81
N TYR A 407 -28.29 -20.45 19.49
CA TYR A 407 -28.39 -19.20 20.33
C TYR A 407 -27.27 -18.88 21.37
N VAL A 408 -26.98 -17.66 21.89
CA VAL A 408 -27.77 -16.47 22.36
C VAL A 408 -26.86 -15.20 22.39
N HIS A 409 -27.42 -14.02 22.11
CA HIS A 409 -26.90 -12.68 22.42
C HIS A 409 -26.90 -12.38 23.93
N VAL A 410 -25.83 -11.87 24.57
CA VAL A 410 -25.90 -10.96 25.74
C VAL A 410 -24.57 -10.18 25.93
N CYS A 411 -24.71 -8.85 26.09
CA CYS A 411 -23.74 -7.80 26.47
C CYS A 411 -23.49 -7.74 28.01
N VAL A 412 -22.85 -6.66 28.49
CA VAL A 412 -22.82 -6.08 29.88
C VAL A 412 -21.54 -6.41 30.68
N VAL A 413 -20.83 -5.54 31.45
CA VAL A 413 -20.74 -4.07 31.68
C VAL A 413 -19.38 -3.81 32.40
N ASP A 414 -18.88 -2.59 32.19
CA ASP A 414 -17.92 -1.72 32.92
C ASP A 414 -16.50 -2.03 33.43
N THR A 415 -15.75 -0.92 33.35
CA THR A 415 -14.59 -0.38 34.09
C THR A 415 -13.58 -1.35 34.68
N SER A 416 -12.33 -1.30 34.22
CA SER A 416 -11.25 -0.47 34.84
C SER A 416 -9.85 -0.91 34.38
N TYR A 417 -8.96 0.07 34.36
CA TYR A 417 -7.51 0.07 34.11
C TYR A 417 -6.74 -1.04 34.84
N VAL A 418 -5.65 -1.55 34.25
CA VAL A 418 -4.23 -1.25 34.57
C VAL A 418 -3.37 -1.63 33.37
#